data_AF-A0A6P8ZKQ2-F1
#
_entry.id   AF-A0A6P8ZKQ2-F1
#
_cell.length_a   1.000
_cell.length_b   1.000
_cell.length_c   1.000
_cell.angle_alpha   90.00
_cell.angle_beta   90.00
_cell.angle_gamma   90.00
#
_symmetry.space_group_name_H-M   'P 1'
#
loop_
_entity.id
_entity.type
_entity.pdbx_description
1 polymer ?
#
loop_
_entity_poly.entity_id
_entity_poly.type
_entity_poly.pdbx_seq_one_letter_code
_entity_poly.pdbx_strand_id
1 'polypeptide(L)'
;MGSPMGMGVGVGGAGLHMHSLVSNSAVGPPGVPGRGVRDWEWGGCSDNIGYGFRFSREFVDTGERGRSLREKMNLHNNEAGRAHVVSEMRQECKCHGMSGSCTVRTCWMRLPSLRVVSDNLKDRFDGASRVLVSNSGSTNAGVSNRVSKAHLSNVASRPVSREDRGANARPNMPPIAPHRGQGHQGGGNGARRNRYSFKLKPYNPEHKPPGPKDLVYLEQSPDFCDRHPRLGIQGTHGRQCNDTSIGVDGCDLMCCGRGYRTEELHVVERCACTFHWCCEVKCKLCKVKKIVHTCL
;
A
#
# COMPACT_ATOMS: atom_id res chain seq x y z
N MET A 1 11.00 -51.59 -15.01
CA MET A 1 10.26 -52.69 -15.68
C MET A 1 8.78 -52.39 -15.51
N GLY A 2 7.96 -52.07 -16.51
CA GLY A 2 8.21 -51.64 -17.86
C GLY A 2 7.03 -50.77 -18.32
N SER A 3 7.33 -49.80 -19.18
CA SER A 3 6.47 -49.43 -20.31
C SER A 3 6.92 -50.32 -21.51
N PRO A 4 6.36 -50.26 -22.74
CA PRO A 4 5.34 -49.34 -23.29
C PRO A 4 4.31 -50.02 -24.23
N MET A 5 3.37 -49.24 -24.77
CA MET A 5 2.80 -49.22 -26.16
C MET A 5 1.52 -48.36 -26.08
N GLY A 6 1.22 -47.37 -26.91
CA GLY A 6 1.78 -46.97 -28.20
C GLY A 6 0.69 -46.96 -29.27
N MET A 7 0.43 -45.77 -29.84
CA MET A 7 -0.19 -45.46 -31.14
C MET A 7 -1.70 -45.14 -31.21
N GLY A 8 -2.00 -44.02 -31.89
CA GLY A 8 -3.34 -43.71 -32.40
C GLY A 8 -3.60 -42.23 -32.68
N VAL A 9 -2.96 -41.69 -33.72
CA VAL A 9 -3.08 -40.30 -34.18
C VAL A 9 -4.44 -40.09 -34.86
N GLY A 10 -5.17 -39.03 -34.48
CA GLY A 10 -6.42 -38.60 -35.11
C GLY A 10 -6.40 -37.09 -35.34
N VAL A 11 -6.15 -36.70 -36.59
CA VAL A 11 -6.08 -35.33 -37.07
C VAL A 11 -7.51 -34.84 -37.34
N GLY A 12 -7.98 -33.84 -36.61
CA GLY A 12 -9.28 -33.20 -36.80
C GLY A 12 -9.14 -31.70 -36.72
N GLY A 13 -9.00 -31.05 -37.88
CA GLY A 13 -8.98 -29.61 -38.01
C GLY A 13 -10.38 -29.02 -37.90
N ALA A 14 -10.52 -27.95 -37.11
CA ALA A 14 -11.60 -26.99 -37.22
C ALA A 14 -11.19 -25.65 -36.57
N GLY A 15 -11.14 -24.60 -37.40
CA GLY A 15 -11.51 -23.24 -36.99
C GLY A 15 -10.54 -22.45 -36.14
N LEU A 16 -9.51 -21.87 -36.77
CA LEU A 16 -8.82 -20.69 -36.26
C LEU A 16 -9.82 -19.52 -36.17
N HIS A 17 -10.30 -19.19 -34.97
CA HIS A 17 -10.97 -17.92 -34.72
C HIS A 17 -9.91 -16.82 -34.62
N MET A 18 -9.83 -16.05 -35.69
CA MET A 18 -9.02 -14.86 -35.85
C MET A 18 -9.55 -13.77 -34.91
N HIS A 19 -9.00 -13.67 -33.69
CA HIS A 19 -9.25 -12.51 -32.85
C HIS A 19 -8.55 -11.30 -33.47
N SER A 20 -9.35 -10.48 -34.13
CA SER A 20 -8.96 -9.22 -34.73
C SER A 20 -8.29 -8.32 -33.69
N LEU A 21 -7.10 -7.84 -34.04
CA LEU A 21 -6.42 -6.74 -33.37
C LEU A 21 -7.31 -5.50 -33.46
N VAL A 22 -7.97 -5.13 -32.36
CA VAL A 22 -8.54 -3.80 -32.21
C VAL A 22 -7.46 -2.93 -31.59
N SER A 23 -6.97 -1.97 -32.39
CA SER A 23 -6.05 -0.93 -31.99
C SER A 23 -6.51 -0.24 -30.70
N ASN A 24 -5.59 -0.12 -29.74
CA ASN A 24 -5.73 0.72 -28.56
C ASN A 24 -5.94 2.19 -28.99
N SER A 25 -7.19 2.62 -29.07
CA SER A 25 -7.53 4.04 -29.04
C SER A 25 -7.36 4.54 -27.62
N ALA A 26 -6.61 5.64 -27.48
CA ALA A 26 -6.37 6.35 -26.24
C ALA A 26 -7.68 6.61 -25.49
N VAL A 27 -7.74 6.24 -24.21
CA VAL A 27 -8.76 6.72 -23.28
C VAL A 27 -8.47 8.20 -23.05
N GLY A 28 -9.10 9.05 -23.85
CA GLY A 28 -9.18 10.48 -23.60
C GLY A 28 -9.92 10.77 -22.28
N PRO A 29 -9.85 12.00 -21.76
CA PRO A 29 -10.69 12.40 -20.64
C PRO A 29 -12.16 12.11 -21.01
N PRO A 30 -13.01 11.67 -20.07
CA PRO A 30 -14.38 11.28 -20.39
C PRO A 30 -15.06 12.45 -21.09
N GLY A 31 -15.34 12.25 -22.37
CA GLY A 31 -16.04 13.21 -23.21
C GLY A 31 -17.35 13.55 -22.55
N VAL A 32 -17.65 14.85 -22.49
CA VAL A 32 -18.98 15.34 -22.13
C VAL A 32 -19.96 14.70 -23.11
N PRO A 33 -20.87 13.81 -22.68
CA PRO A 33 -21.88 13.27 -23.58
C PRO A 33 -22.74 14.43 -24.06
N GLY A 34 -23.21 14.34 -25.31
CA GLY A 34 -24.11 15.30 -25.93
C GLY A 34 -25.27 15.67 -25.01
N ARG A 35 -25.88 16.81 -25.32
CA ARG A 35 -26.94 17.52 -24.59
C ARG A 35 -28.17 16.62 -24.32
N GLY A 36 -27.99 15.61 -23.48
CA GLY A 36 -28.98 14.71 -22.90
C GLY A 36 -29.14 15.12 -21.46
N VAL A 37 -30.37 15.27 -21.03
CA VAL A 37 -30.75 15.65 -19.67
C VAL A 37 -30.03 14.71 -18.70
N ARG A 38 -29.18 15.24 -17.83
CA ARG A 38 -28.56 14.45 -16.77
C ARG A 38 -29.67 14.10 -15.78
N ASP A 39 -29.88 12.81 -15.50
CA ASP A 39 -30.87 12.32 -14.52
C ASP A 39 -30.48 12.64 -13.05
N TRP A 40 -29.58 13.61 -12.83
CA TRP A 40 -29.07 14.04 -11.54
C TRP A 40 -28.24 15.32 -11.66
N GLU A 41 -28.12 16.04 -10.55
CA GLU A 41 -27.37 17.29 -10.45
C GLU A 41 -26.21 17.19 -9.45
N TRP A 42 -25.12 17.93 -9.69
CA TRP A 42 -24.02 18.05 -8.74
C TRP A 42 -24.45 18.92 -7.56
N GLY A 43 -24.17 18.48 -6.33
CA GLY A 43 -24.43 19.26 -5.13
C GLY A 43 -23.79 18.64 -3.89
N GLY A 44 -24.33 18.93 -2.71
CA GLY A 44 -23.79 18.42 -1.44
C GLY A 44 -22.40 18.96 -1.10
N CYS A 45 -21.67 18.24 -0.24
CA CYS A 45 -20.30 18.57 0.15
C CYS A 45 -19.36 17.45 -0.35
N SER A 46 -18.71 17.68 -1.48
CA SER A 46 -17.71 16.74 -2.00
C SER A 46 -16.44 16.81 -1.16
N ASP A 47 -15.87 15.65 -0.83
CA ASP A 47 -14.62 15.58 -0.07
C ASP A 47 -13.47 16.22 -0.85
N ASN A 48 -12.71 17.07 -0.17
CA ASN A 48 -11.58 17.77 -0.78
C ASN A 48 -10.32 16.89 -0.82
N ILE A 49 -10.33 15.87 -1.67
CA ILE A 49 -9.21 14.97 -1.88
C ILE A 49 -7.94 15.71 -2.31
N GLY A 50 -8.08 16.81 -3.07
CA GLY A 50 -6.94 17.62 -3.50
C GLY A 50 -6.17 18.25 -2.34
N TYR A 51 -6.88 18.73 -1.31
CA TYR A 51 -6.25 19.21 -0.07
C TYR A 51 -5.55 18.07 0.66
N GLY A 52 -6.22 16.94 0.90
CA GLY A 52 -5.65 15.78 1.61
C GLY A 52 -4.39 15.23 0.93
N PHE A 53 -4.42 15.14 -0.41
CA PHE A 53 -3.29 14.73 -1.22
C PHE A 53 -2.08 15.66 -1.06
N ARG A 54 -2.28 16.99 -1.14
CA ARG A 54 -1.20 17.97 -0.96
C ARG A 54 -0.64 17.95 0.46
N PHE A 55 -1.52 17.94 1.46
CA PHE A 55 -1.12 17.90 2.87
C PHE A 55 -0.30 16.64 3.18
N SER A 56 -0.78 15.47 2.75
CA SER A 56 -0.05 14.20 2.92
C SER A 56 1.34 14.26 2.28
N ARG A 57 1.44 14.84 1.07
CA ARG A 57 2.72 15.01 0.39
C ARG A 57 3.66 15.96 1.13
N GLU A 58 3.17 17.09 1.61
CA GLU A 58 3.97 18.07 2.33
C GLU A 58 4.44 17.55 3.69
N PHE A 59 3.58 16.79 4.39
CA PHE A 59 3.88 16.26 5.71
C PHE A 59 4.75 15.00 5.67
N VAL A 60 4.31 13.96 4.96
CA VAL A 60 4.97 12.63 4.97
C VAL A 60 6.31 12.68 4.23
N ASP A 61 6.38 13.36 3.09
CA ASP A 61 7.59 13.37 2.25
C ASP A 61 8.65 14.39 2.74
N THR A 62 8.41 15.08 3.86
CA THR A 62 9.37 16.03 4.45
C THR A 62 10.63 15.35 4.99
N GLY A 63 10.54 14.09 5.44
CA GLY A 63 11.69 13.29 5.88
C GLY A 63 12.51 12.73 4.72
N GLU A 64 11.92 12.59 3.54
CA GLU A 64 12.50 11.89 2.38
C GLU A 64 13.28 12.83 1.45
N ARG A 65 14.18 13.65 2.02
CA ARG A 65 14.94 14.67 1.27
C ARG A 65 16.27 14.18 0.70
N GLY A 66 16.68 12.97 1.05
CA GLY A 66 17.96 12.41 0.65
C GLY A 66 18.01 11.94 -0.81
N ARG A 67 19.17 11.40 -1.20
CA ARG A 67 19.42 10.85 -2.54
C ARG A 67 19.54 9.33 -2.55
N SER A 68 19.43 8.69 -1.38
CA SER A 68 19.54 7.26 -1.21
C SER A 68 18.41 6.53 -1.93
N LEU A 69 18.68 5.25 -2.20
CA LEU A 69 17.69 4.37 -2.82
C LEU A 69 16.46 4.23 -1.94
N ARG A 70 16.66 4.24 -0.62
CA ARG A 70 15.60 4.07 0.38
C ARG A 70 14.65 5.26 0.37
N GLU A 71 15.15 6.49 0.29
CA GLU A 71 14.27 7.67 0.22
C GLU A 71 13.45 7.68 -1.08
N LYS A 72 14.04 7.26 -2.21
CA LYS A 72 13.31 7.12 -3.48
C LYS A 72 12.23 6.05 -3.41
N MET A 73 12.52 4.89 -2.80
CA MET A 73 11.53 3.85 -2.54
C MET A 73 10.39 4.39 -1.66
N ASN A 74 10.71 5.08 -0.57
CA ASN A 74 9.72 5.67 0.33
C ASN A 74 8.81 6.67 -0.42
N LEU A 75 9.38 7.59 -1.20
CA LEU A 75 8.61 8.54 -2.02
C LEU A 75 7.66 7.84 -3.00
N HIS A 76 8.09 6.74 -3.61
CA HIS A 76 7.25 5.93 -4.50
C HIS A 76 6.08 5.29 -3.74
N ASN A 77 6.37 4.60 -2.63
CA ASN A 77 5.34 3.92 -1.83
C ASN A 77 4.34 4.91 -1.21
N ASN A 78 4.81 6.08 -0.76
CA ASN A 78 3.95 7.15 -0.27
C ASN A 78 3.01 7.67 -1.38
N GLU A 79 3.54 7.83 -2.60
CA GLU A 79 2.74 8.24 -3.74
C GLU A 79 1.74 7.17 -4.16
N ALA A 80 2.12 5.89 -4.14
CA ALA A 80 1.23 4.77 -4.39
C ALA A 80 0.06 4.76 -3.39
N GLY A 81 0.34 4.94 -2.10
CA GLY A 81 -0.67 5.06 -1.05
C GLY A 81 -1.66 6.20 -1.31
N ARG A 82 -1.15 7.40 -1.64
CA ARG A 82 -1.99 8.54 -2.03
C ARG A 82 -2.82 8.26 -3.29
N ALA A 83 -2.22 7.61 -4.28
CA ALA A 83 -2.88 7.28 -5.53
C ALA A 83 -4.05 6.29 -5.33
N HIS A 84 -3.94 5.34 -4.40
CA HIS A 84 -5.04 4.45 -4.03
C HIS A 84 -6.20 5.23 -3.40
N VAL A 85 -5.94 6.17 -2.49
CA VAL A 85 -7.02 7.00 -1.91
C VAL A 85 -7.72 7.82 -3.00
N VAL A 86 -6.95 8.45 -3.89
CA VAL A 86 -7.50 9.32 -4.95
C VAL A 86 -8.31 8.52 -5.97
N SER A 87 -7.83 7.35 -6.38
CA SER A 87 -8.51 6.57 -7.43
C SER A 87 -9.76 5.85 -6.95
N GLU A 88 -9.88 5.62 -5.65
CA GLU A 88 -11.04 4.96 -5.04
C GLU A 88 -12.14 5.95 -4.62
N MET A 89 -12.02 7.23 -5.00
CA MET A 89 -13.09 8.22 -4.83
C MET A 89 -14.35 7.78 -5.58
N ARG A 90 -15.52 7.87 -4.92
CA ARG A 90 -16.79 7.39 -5.49
C ARG A 90 -17.79 8.54 -5.61
N GLN A 91 -18.59 8.50 -6.66
CA GLN A 91 -19.76 9.35 -6.75
C GLN A 91 -20.89 8.72 -5.93
N GLU A 92 -21.30 9.38 -4.87
CA GLU A 92 -22.48 9.02 -4.09
C GLU A 92 -23.63 9.94 -4.43
N CYS A 93 -24.85 9.41 -4.42
CA CYS A 93 -26.06 10.14 -4.76
C CYS A 93 -27.13 9.96 -3.68
N LYS A 94 -27.88 11.02 -3.38
CA LYS A 94 -29.08 10.96 -2.54
C LYS A 94 -30.32 11.31 -3.33
N CYS A 95 -31.27 10.39 -3.31
CA CYS A 95 -32.60 10.57 -3.86
C CYS A 95 -33.46 11.38 -2.91
N HIS A 96 -34.22 12.32 -3.46
CA HIS A 96 -35.09 13.21 -2.70
C HIS A 96 -36.33 13.62 -3.50
N GLY A 97 -36.74 12.78 -4.46
CA GLY A 97 -38.04 12.89 -5.10
C GLY A 97 -39.18 12.54 -4.12
N MET A 98 -40.42 12.79 -4.56
CA MET A 98 -41.63 12.50 -3.78
C MET A 98 -41.59 11.08 -3.21
N SER A 99 -41.88 10.94 -1.91
CA SER A 99 -41.85 9.67 -1.16
C SER A 99 -40.53 8.91 -1.21
N GLY A 100 -39.40 9.60 -1.41
CA GLY A 100 -38.07 8.99 -1.49
C GLY A 100 -37.72 8.45 -2.88
N SER A 101 -38.49 8.78 -3.91
CA SER A 101 -38.19 8.38 -5.28
C SER A 101 -36.88 9.02 -5.78
N CYS A 102 -36.19 8.33 -6.71
CA CYS A 102 -34.92 8.78 -7.30
C CYS A 102 -35.10 9.55 -8.62
N THR A 103 -36.31 10.03 -8.92
CA THR A 103 -36.58 10.86 -10.10
C THR A 103 -35.77 12.16 -10.07
N VAL A 104 -35.53 12.68 -8.87
CA VAL A 104 -34.55 13.75 -8.60
C VAL A 104 -33.54 13.22 -7.61
N ARG A 105 -32.26 13.37 -7.95
CA ARG A 105 -31.15 13.00 -7.08
C ARG A 105 -29.99 13.97 -7.23
N THR A 106 -29.30 14.20 -6.14
CA THR A 106 -28.10 15.04 -6.09
C THR A 106 -26.92 14.14 -5.77
N CYS A 107 -25.80 14.34 -6.46
CA CYS A 107 -24.59 13.55 -6.23
C CYS A 107 -23.39 14.42 -5.83
N TRP A 108 -22.45 13.80 -5.10
CA TRP A 108 -21.18 14.38 -4.67
C TRP A 108 -20.07 13.32 -4.71
N MET A 109 -18.82 13.75 -4.66
CA MET A 109 -17.67 12.85 -4.54
C MET A 109 -17.38 12.57 -3.07
N ARG A 110 -17.30 11.28 -2.72
CA ARG A 110 -17.01 10.78 -1.38
C ARG A 110 -15.74 9.93 -1.36
N LEU A 111 -14.97 10.06 -0.29
CA LEU A 111 -13.85 9.19 0.04
C LEU A 111 -14.30 7.74 0.27
N PRO A 112 -13.50 6.75 -0.14
CA PRO A 112 -13.76 5.37 0.20
C PRO A 112 -13.65 5.14 1.71
N SER A 113 -14.26 4.06 2.21
CA SER A 113 -13.92 3.57 3.55
C SER A 113 -12.45 3.16 3.59
N LEU A 114 -11.78 3.39 4.73
CA LEU A 114 -10.37 3.04 4.87
C LEU A 114 -10.09 1.57 4.61
N ARG A 115 -11.04 0.66 4.94
CA ARG A 115 -10.91 -0.78 4.69
C ARG A 115 -10.68 -1.07 3.21
N VAL A 116 -11.43 -0.45 2.32
CA VAL A 116 -11.25 -0.63 0.86
C VAL A 116 -9.83 -0.25 0.42
N VAL A 117 -9.32 0.88 0.93
CA VAL A 117 -7.95 1.32 0.62
C VAL A 117 -6.93 0.34 1.23
N SER A 118 -7.17 -0.12 2.46
CA SER A 118 -6.31 -1.09 3.14
C SER A 118 -6.25 -2.43 2.42
N ASP A 119 -7.38 -2.95 1.96
CA ASP A 119 -7.46 -4.22 1.22
C ASP A 119 -6.72 -4.10 -0.13
N ASN A 120 -6.97 -3.02 -0.87
CA ASN A 120 -6.24 -2.74 -2.11
C ASN A 120 -4.72 -2.61 -1.88
N LEU A 121 -4.30 -1.96 -0.80
CA LEU A 121 -2.87 -1.84 -0.45
C LEU A 121 -2.29 -3.18 0.03
N LYS A 122 -3.07 -4.02 0.69
CA LYS A 122 -2.66 -5.36 1.13
C LYS A 122 -2.39 -6.25 -0.09
N ASP A 123 -3.22 -6.18 -1.12
CA ASP A 123 -2.97 -6.90 -2.37
C ASP A 123 -1.67 -6.42 -3.04
N ARG A 124 -1.39 -5.10 -3.01
CA ARG A 124 -0.13 -4.55 -3.54
C ARG A 124 1.07 -4.89 -2.68
N PHE A 125 0.87 -5.13 -1.39
CA PHE A 125 1.91 -5.58 -0.47
C PHE A 125 2.30 -7.03 -0.78
N ASP A 126 1.33 -7.92 -1.00
CA ASP A 126 1.59 -9.32 -1.33
C ASP A 126 2.28 -9.48 -2.70
N GLY A 127 1.96 -8.58 -3.65
CA GLY A 127 2.59 -8.50 -4.98
C GLY A 127 3.73 -7.49 -5.11
N ALA A 128 4.30 -6.99 -4.01
CA ALA A 128 5.28 -5.92 -4.05
C ALA A 128 6.54 -6.33 -4.84
N SER A 129 7.10 -5.38 -5.59
CA SER A 129 8.26 -5.64 -6.47
C SER A 129 9.58 -5.27 -5.81
N ARG A 130 10.56 -6.17 -5.85
CA ARG A 130 11.94 -5.86 -5.48
C ARG A 130 12.60 -5.00 -6.57
N VAL A 131 13.19 -3.87 -6.20
CA VAL A 131 13.73 -2.90 -7.17
C VAL A 131 15.17 -2.49 -6.89
N LEU A 132 15.80 -1.95 -7.93
CA LEU A 132 17.08 -1.23 -7.90
C LEU A 132 16.87 0.15 -8.56
N VAL A 133 17.58 1.18 -8.13
CA VAL A 133 17.49 2.48 -8.81
C VAL A 133 18.47 2.51 -9.98
N SER A 134 17.97 2.91 -11.15
CA SER A 134 18.85 3.25 -12.28
C SER A 134 19.45 4.64 -12.05
N ASN A 135 20.78 4.75 -12.00
CA ASN A 135 21.49 6.05 -11.94
C ASN A 135 21.47 6.81 -13.29
N SER A 136 20.37 6.72 -14.03
CA SER A 136 20.22 7.40 -15.30
C SER A 136 19.67 8.80 -15.05
N GLY A 137 20.58 9.71 -14.69
CA GLY A 137 20.30 11.11 -14.45
C GLY A 137 21.54 11.99 -14.27
N SER A 138 22.61 11.79 -15.06
CA SER A 138 23.59 12.82 -15.46
C SER A 138 24.63 12.26 -16.46
N THR A 139 24.25 11.93 -17.69
CA THR A 139 25.22 11.68 -18.77
C THR A 139 25.65 13.02 -19.38
N ASN A 140 26.59 13.71 -18.73
CA ASN A 140 27.57 14.52 -19.45
C ASN A 140 28.84 13.68 -19.52
N ALA A 141 28.86 12.73 -20.46
CA ALA A 141 30.04 11.97 -20.81
C ALA A 141 30.93 12.84 -21.72
N GLY A 142 31.70 13.72 -21.08
CA GLY A 142 32.87 14.36 -21.70
C GLY A 142 34.09 13.49 -21.46
N VAL A 143 34.68 13.04 -22.56
CA VAL A 143 35.89 12.21 -22.66
C VAL A 143 37.07 12.79 -21.84
N SER A 144 37.65 11.99 -20.95
CA SER A 144 39.12 11.98 -20.80
C SER A 144 39.60 10.68 -20.16
N ASN A 145 40.24 9.91 -21.02
CA ASN A 145 40.96 8.69 -20.75
C ASN A 145 42.31 9.07 -20.11
N ARG A 146 42.53 8.79 -18.82
CA ARG A 146 43.88 8.72 -18.24
C ARG A 146 43.96 7.59 -17.22
N VAL A 147 44.62 6.52 -17.67
CA VAL A 147 45.17 5.44 -16.86
C VAL A 147 46.34 5.99 -16.04
N SER A 148 46.31 5.79 -14.73
CA SER A 148 47.52 5.71 -13.90
C SER A 148 47.31 4.73 -12.75
N LYS A 149 48.14 3.67 -12.75
CA LYS A 149 48.42 2.79 -11.61
C LYS A 149 48.81 3.63 -10.38
N ALA A 150 48.43 3.19 -9.17
CA ALA A 150 49.34 2.50 -8.26
C ALA A 150 48.90 2.54 -6.77
N HIS A 151 49.38 1.50 -6.07
CA HIS A 151 49.71 1.38 -4.64
C HIS A 151 48.65 1.08 -3.57
N LEU A 152 48.74 -0.19 -3.16
CA LEU A 152 48.53 -0.79 -1.84
C LEU A 152 49.21 -0.01 -0.70
N SER A 153 48.49 0.25 0.40
CA SER A 153 48.94 -0.03 1.78
C SER A 153 47.87 0.29 2.85
N ASN A 154 47.79 -0.60 3.83
CA ASN A 154 47.00 -0.58 5.07
C ASN A 154 47.24 0.69 5.92
N VAL A 155 46.27 1.07 6.79
CA VAL A 155 46.50 1.39 8.22
C VAL A 155 45.17 1.38 9.02
N ALA A 156 45.13 0.48 10.00
CA ALA A 156 44.65 0.53 11.39
C ALA A 156 43.27 1.10 11.83
N SER A 157 42.63 0.25 12.64
CA SER A 157 41.57 0.46 13.62
C SER A 157 41.81 1.59 14.63
N ARG A 158 40.77 2.38 14.97
CA ARG A 158 40.60 3.05 16.27
C ARG A 158 39.10 3.15 16.66
N PRO A 159 38.77 3.19 17.97
CA PRO A 159 37.44 2.90 18.51
C PRO A 159 36.52 4.12 18.59
N VAL A 160 35.20 3.90 18.56
CA VAL A 160 34.18 4.94 18.79
C VAL A 160 33.72 4.89 20.24
N SER A 161 34.01 5.96 20.97
CA SER A 161 33.53 6.21 22.33
C SER A 161 32.05 6.62 22.31
N ARG A 162 31.29 6.03 23.23
CA ARG A 162 29.89 6.29 23.55
C ARG A 162 29.82 7.48 24.51
N GLU A 163 28.97 8.48 24.22
CA GLU A 163 28.44 9.38 25.24
C GLU A 163 26.92 9.38 25.17
N ASP A 164 26.32 8.99 26.29
CA ASP A 164 24.89 9.07 26.59
C ASP A 164 24.48 10.53 26.83
N ARG A 165 23.41 10.97 26.15
CA ARG A 165 22.50 11.99 26.71
C ARG A 165 21.06 11.64 26.37
N GLY A 166 20.35 11.16 27.39
CA GLY A 166 18.89 11.11 27.39
C GLY A 166 18.31 12.51 27.47
N ALA A 167 17.24 12.74 26.71
CA ALA A 167 16.29 13.81 26.96
C ALA A 167 14.92 13.37 26.45
N ASN A 168 13.98 13.25 27.39
CA ASN A 168 12.55 13.11 27.13
C ASN A 168 12.06 14.31 26.30
N ALA A 169 11.52 14.07 25.11
CA ALA A 169 10.76 15.07 24.38
C ALA A 169 9.53 14.42 23.74
N ARG A 170 8.36 14.77 24.27
CA ARG A 170 7.05 14.55 23.65
C ARG A 170 7.02 15.32 22.31
N PRO A 171 6.52 14.76 21.20
CA PRO A 171 6.30 15.55 20.00
C PRO A 171 5.01 16.38 20.15
N ASN A 172 5.16 17.69 20.32
CA ASN A 172 4.08 18.66 20.19
C ASN A 172 3.63 18.73 18.73
N MET A 173 2.32 18.59 18.48
CA MET A 173 1.67 19.00 17.23
C MET A 173 1.82 20.53 17.05
N PRO A 174 2.21 21.04 15.88
CA PRO A 174 2.13 22.46 15.60
C PRO A 174 0.68 22.88 15.27
N PRO A 175 0.25 24.10 15.66
CA PRO A 175 -1.09 24.60 15.36
C PRO A 175 -1.23 24.96 13.87
N ILE A 176 -2.40 24.67 13.30
CA ILE A 176 -2.77 24.98 11.92
C ILE A 176 -3.19 26.46 11.87
N ALA A 177 -2.35 27.33 11.32
CA ALA A 177 -2.73 28.68 10.91
C ALA A 177 -3.10 28.70 9.42
N PRO A 178 -4.14 29.45 8.99
CA PRO A 178 -4.49 29.56 7.59
C PRO A 178 -3.60 30.62 6.94
N HIS A 179 -2.57 30.20 6.19
CA HIS A 179 -1.78 31.15 5.42
C HIS A 179 -2.51 31.57 4.14
N ARG A 180 -3.08 32.77 4.24
CA ARG A 180 -3.51 33.65 3.15
C ARG A 180 -2.29 33.99 2.28
N GLY A 181 -2.41 33.88 0.96
CA GLY A 181 -1.31 34.05 0.02
C GLY A 181 -0.72 35.46 0.03
N GLN A 182 0.61 35.53 0.01
CA GLN A 182 1.38 36.68 -0.45
C GLN A 182 2.64 36.17 -1.15
N GLY A 183 2.79 36.57 -2.41
CA GLY A 183 3.92 36.20 -3.25
C GLY A 183 5.19 36.90 -2.82
N HIS A 184 6.28 36.13 -2.71
CA HIS A 184 7.63 36.66 -2.74
C HIS A 184 8.32 36.18 -4.02
N GLN A 185 8.60 37.15 -4.89
CA GLN A 185 9.62 37.06 -5.93
C GLN A 185 10.99 37.10 -5.24
N GLY A 186 11.82 36.10 -5.51
CA GLY A 186 13.18 36.00 -4.99
C GLY A 186 13.92 34.89 -5.72
N GLY A 187 14.80 35.30 -6.64
CA GLY A 187 15.45 34.45 -7.63
C GLY A 187 16.36 33.36 -7.06
N GLY A 188 16.33 32.23 -7.76
CA GLY A 188 17.20 31.08 -7.55
C GLY A 188 16.85 30.01 -8.57
N ASN A 189 17.33 30.17 -9.81
CA ASN A 189 17.22 29.20 -10.90
C ASN A 189 18.08 27.95 -10.64
N GLY A 190 17.81 27.27 -9.52
CA GLY A 190 18.12 25.85 -9.36
C GLY A 190 16.90 25.09 -9.85
N ALA A 191 17.01 24.47 -11.03
CA ALA A 191 15.98 23.57 -11.55
C ALA A 191 15.42 22.73 -10.40
N ARG A 192 14.14 22.92 -10.05
CA ARG A 192 13.42 22.05 -9.11
C ARG A 192 13.40 20.68 -9.78
N ARG A 193 14.47 19.90 -9.59
CA ARG A 193 14.55 18.51 -10.02
C ARG A 193 13.30 17.86 -9.46
N ASN A 194 12.42 17.42 -10.36
CA ASN A 194 11.14 16.84 -10.00
C ASN A 194 11.41 15.73 -8.98
N ARG A 195 10.98 15.92 -7.72
CA ARG A 195 11.32 15.05 -6.58
C ARG A 195 10.91 13.59 -6.83
N TYR A 196 9.90 13.40 -7.68
CA TYR A 196 9.33 12.12 -8.08
C TYR A 196 9.87 11.61 -9.43
N SER A 197 10.79 12.33 -10.07
CA SER A 197 11.39 11.94 -11.35
C SER A 197 12.59 11.01 -11.12
N PHE A 198 12.31 9.78 -10.74
CA PHE A 198 13.27 8.69 -10.74
C PHE A 198 12.62 7.43 -11.30
N LYS A 199 13.42 6.58 -11.95
CA LYS A 199 12.95 5.30 -12.49
C LYS A 199 13.49 4.17 -11.62
N LEU A 200 12.59 3.42 -11.02
CA LEU A 200 12.88 2.17 -10.34
C LEU A 200 12.87 1.06 -11.38
N LYS A 201 13.91 0.24 -11.40
CA LYS A 201 13.99 -0.96 -12.25
C LYS A 201 13.73 -2.18 -11.38
N PRO A 202 13.03 -3.20 -11.88
CA PRO A 202 12.88 -4.45 -11.16
C PRO A 202 14.27 -5.10 -10.96
N TYR A 203 14.43 -5.81 -9.85
CA TYR A 203 15.66 -6.56 -9.55
C TYR A 203 15.88 -7.68 -10.58
N ASN A 204 14.80 -8.39 -10.94
CA ASN A 204 14.80 -9.34 -12.06
C ASN A 204 14.35 -8.63 -13.35
N PRO A 205 15.19 -8.56 -14.41
CA PRO A 205 14.83 -7.93 -15.68
C PRO A 205 13.61 -8.54 -16.40
N GLU A 206 13.29 -9.80 -16.12
CA GLU A 206 12.13 -10.49 -16.72
C GLU A 206 10.80 -10.08 -16.07
N HIS A 207 10.85 -9.43 -14.89
CA HIS A 207 9.65 -8.95 -14.24
C HIS A 207 9.19 -7.62 -14.85
N LYS A 208 7.87 -7.44 -14.87
CA LYS A 208 7.27 -6.17 -15.28
C LYS A 208 7.74 -5.03 -14.36
N PRO A 209 8.12 -3.86 -14.89
CA PRO A 209 8.41 -2.69 -14.05
C PRO A 209 7.20 -2.28 -13.20
N PRO A 210 7.44 -1.80 -11.96
CA PRO A 210 6.34 -1.41 -11.07
C PRO A 210 5.60 -0.19 -11.62
N GLY A 211 4.27 -0.22 -11.54
CA GLY A 211 3.40 0.90 -11.84
C GLY A 211 3.37 1.95 -10.72
N PRO A 212 2.70 3.09 -10.94
CA PRO A 212 2.63 4.18 -9.96
C PRO A 212 1.79 3.87 -8.71
N LYS A 213 1.02 2.77 -8.72
CA LYS A 213 0.19 2.29 -7.60
C LYS A 213 0.73 1.00 -6.96
N ASP A 214 1.82 0.47 -7.49
CA ASP A 214 2.42 -0.74 -6.94
C ASP A 214 3.36 -0.38 -5.79
N LEU A 215 3.54 -1.30 -4.85
CA LEU A 215 4.51 -1.12 -3.77
C LEU A 215 5.84 -1.75 -4.18
N VAL A 216 6.93 -1.14 -3.73
CA VAL A 216 8.29 -1.58 -4.03
C VAL A 216 9.15 -1.69 -2.78
N TYR A 217 10.11 -2.60 -2.81
CA TYR A 217 11.07 -2.81 -1.72
C TYR A 217 12.49 -3.06 -2.24
N LEU A 218 13.50 -2.83 -1.40
CA LEU A 218 14.91 -3.01 -1.75
C LEU A 218 15.49 -4.31 -1.18
N GLU A 219 15.19 -4.57 0.09
CA GLU A 219 15.77 -5.64 0.91
C GLU A 219 14.70 -6.66 1.28
N GLN A 220 15.10 -7.93 1.33
CA GLN A 220 14.21 -9.00 1.79
C GLN A 220 13.87 -8.80 3.27
N SER A 221 12.62 -9.09 3.62
CA SER A 221 12.18 -9.05 5.01
C SER A 221 12.98 -10.03 5.87
N PRO A 222 13.35 -9.65 7.11
CA PRO A 222 13.97 -10.58 8.04
C PRO A 222 12.98 -11.65 8.49
N ASP A 223 13.48 -12.66 9.19
CA ASP A 223 12.61 -13.58 9.93
C ASP A 223 11.99 -12.88 11.15
N PHE A 224 10.68 -13.07 11.34
CA PHE A 224 9.89 -12.50 12.43
C PHE A 224 9.52 -13.51 13.51
N CYS A 225 9.92 -14.78 13.37
CA CYS A 225 9.62 -15.85 14.31
C CYS A 225 10.23 -15.59 15.69
N ASP A 226 11.51 -15.23 15.73
CA ASP A 226 12.26 -15.06 16.97
C ASP A 226 12.44 -13.59 17.35
N ARG A 227 12.54 -13.34 18.66
CA ARG A 227 12.71 -11.98 19.18
C ARG A 227 14.09 -11.44 18.81
N HIS A 228 14.12 -10.30 18.11
CA HIS A 228 15.34 -9.60 17.76
C HIS A 228 15.29 -8.11 18.16
N PRO A 229 15.72 -7.74 19.39
CA PRO A 229 15.54 -6.39 19.93
C PRO A 229 16.20 -5.27 19.11
N ARG A 230 17.33 -5.55 18.44
CA ARG A 230 18.04 -4.56 17.62
C ARG A 230 17.25 -4.15 16.37
N LEU A 231 16.45 -5.06 15.82
CA LEU A 231 15.58 -4.81 14.67
C LEU A 231 14.14 -4.46 15.08
N GLY A 232 13.86 -4.39 16.39
CA GLY A 232 12.50 -4.14 16.91
C GLY A 232 11.54 -5.33 16.75
N ILE A 233 12.05 -6.53 16.43
CA ILE A 233 11.23 -7.72 16.21
C ILE A 233 10.93 -8.36 17.57
N GLN A 234 9.65 -8.52 17.88
CA GLN A 234 9.21 -9.08 19.17
C GLN A 234 9.15 -10.63 19.18
N GLY A 235 9.12 -11.26 18.01
CA GLY A 235 8.89 -12.70 17.85
C GLY A 235 7.39 -13.05 17.83
N THR A 236 7.08 -14.31 17.55
CA THR A 236 5.69 -14.81 17.51
C THR A 236 5.23 -15.57 18.75
N HIS A 237 6.14 -15.82 19.69
CA HIS A 237 5.81 -16.45 20.97
C HIS A 237 4.68 -15.69 21.70
N GLY A 238 3.68 -16.41 22.21
CA GLY A 238 2.55 -15.84 22.94
C GLY A 238 1.48 -15.19 22.06
N ARG A 239 1.60 -15.24 20.73
CA ARG A 239 0.54 -14.77 19.82
C ARG A 239 -0.57 -15.82 19.69
N GLN A 240 -1.80 -15.34 19.52
CA GLN A 240 -2.91 -16.22 19.19
C GLN A 240 -2.82 -16.68 17.74
N CYS A 241 -3.18 -17.93 17.48
CA CYS A 241 -3.22 -18.53 16.15
C CYS A 241 -4.54 -19.26 15.90
N ASN A 242 -4.81 -19.55 14.64
CA ASN A 242 -5.98 -20.29 14.19
C ASN A 242 -5.58 -21.69 13.72
N ASP A 243 -5.90 -22.71 14.51
CA ASP A 243 -5.52 -24.10 14.19
C ASP A 243 -6.19 -24.63 12.91
N THR A 244 -7.34 -24.06 12.53
CA THR A 244 -8.07 -24.47 11.33
C THR A 244 -7.57 -23.80 10.04
N SER A 245 -6.77 -22.74 10.16
CA SER A 245 -6.27 -22.00 9.00
C SER A 245 -4.94 -22.56 8.51
N ILE A 246 -4.82 -22.71 7.18
CA ILE A 246 -3.55 -23.01 6.49
C ILE A 246 -2.76 -21.75 6.15
N GLY A 247 -3.34 -20.57 6.39
CA GLY A 247 -2.77 -19.28 6.02
C GLY A 247 -1.76 -18.76 7.03
N VAL A 248 -1.35 -17.50 6.86
CA VAL A 248 -0.40 -16.83 7.76
C VAL A 248 -0.94 -16.61 9.17
N ASP A 249 -2.24 -16.78 9.41
CA ASP A 249 -2.89 -16.81 10.73
C ASP A 249 -2.96 -18.22 11.32
N GLY A 250 -2.65 -19.23 10.51
CA GLY A 250 -2.56 -20.64 10.86
C GLY A 250 -1.52 -20.93 11.92
N CYS A 251 -1.79 -21.87 12.84
CA CYS A 251 -0.85 -22.17 13.91
C CYS A 251 0.50 -22.71 13.42
N ASP A 252 0.54 -23.44 12.31
CA ASP A 252 1.79 -23.94 11.71
C ASP A 252 2.73 -22.80 11.30
N LEU A 253 2.18 -21.77 10.64
CA LEU A 253 2.95 -20.63 10.14
C LEU A 253 3.16 -19.55 11.21
N MET A 254 2.12 -19.21 11.99
CA MET A 254 2.22 -18.21 13.06
C MET A 254 3.20 -18.61 14.15
N CYS A 255 3.22 -19.90 14.51
CA CYS A 255 4.07 -20.41 15.58
C CYS A 255 5.40 -20.96 15.05
N CYS A 256 5.66 -20.85 13.74
CA CYS A 256 6.92 -21.24 13.10
C CYS A 256 7.34 -22.68 13.42
N GLY A 257 6.37 -23.61 13.49
CA GLY A 257 6.61 -25.01 13.82
C GLY A 257 6.96 -25.31 15.29
N ARG A 258 6.98 -24.32 16.20
CA ARG A 258 7.24 -24.55 17.64
C ARG A 258 6.08 -25.20 18.38
N GLY A 259 4.93 -25.32 17.73
CA GLY A 259 3.67 -25.75 18.34
C GLY A 259 2.96 -24.63 19.09
N TYR A 260 1.82 -24.97 19.68
CA TYR A 260 0.96 -24.03 20.39
C TYR A 260 0.28 -24.71 21.59
N ARG A 261 -0.07 -23.91 22.59
CA ARG A 261 -0.89 -24.33 23.74
C ARG A 261 -2.36 -24.02 23.46
N THR A 262 -3.23 -24.97 23.78
CA THR A 262 -4.68 -24.82 23.66
C THR A 262 -5.31 -24.64 25.03
N GLU A 263 -6.12 -23.60 25.19
CA GLU A 263 -6.84 -23.29 26.42
C GLU A 263 -8.34 -23.11 26.13
N GLU A 264 -9.20 -23.69 26.98
CA GLU A 264 -10.64 -23.47 26.94
C GLU A 264 -11.03 -22.39 27.94
N LEU A 265 -11.53 -21.26 27.45
CA LEU A 265 -11.95 -20.11 28.24
C LEU A 265 -13.47 -19.95 28.14
N HIS A 266 -14.13 -19.67 29.27
CA HIS A 266 -15.55 -19.30 29.27
C HIS A 266 -15.65 -17.78 29.10
N VAL A 267 -16.15 -17.34 27.94
CA VAL A 267 -16.35 -15.92 27.64
C VAL A 267 -17.83 -15.59 27.82
N VAL A 268 -18.12 -14.47 28.48
CA VAL A 268 -19.49 -13.94 28.59
C VAL A 268 -19.76 -13.06 27.39
N GLU A 269 -20.73 -13.44 26.56
CA GLU A 269 -21.16 -12.67 25.40
C GLU A 269 -22.66 -12.40 25.39
N ARG A 270 -23.08 -11.40 24.61
CA ARG A 270 -24.49 -11.08 24.43
C ARG A 270 -25.09 -12.04 23.41
N CYS A 271 -26.16 -12.71 23.79
CA CYS A 271 -26.85 -13.72 23.00
C CYS A 271 -28.37 -13.50 23.06
N ALA A 272 -29.12 -14.20 22.20
CA ALA A 272 -30.58 -14.18 22.18
C ALA A 272 -31.15 -12.75 22.22
N CYS A 273 -30.56 -11.85 21.42
CA CYS A 273 -30.98 -10.46 21.34
C CYS A 273 -32.33 -10.35 20.65
N THR A 274 -33.26 -9.65 21.28
CA THR A 274 -34.60 -9.37 20.75
C THR A 274 -34.81 -7.88 20.64
N PHE A 275 -35.37 -7.45 19.51
CA PHE A 275 -35.78 -6.06 19.32
C PHE A 275 -37.17 -5.88 19.92
N HIS A 276 -37.28 -5.01 20.92
CA HIS A 276 -38.55 -4.56 21.45
C HIS A 276 -39.03 -3.39 20.61
N TRP A 277 -40.28 -3.48 20.14
CA TRP A 277 -40.94 -2.43 19.36
C TRP A 277 -41.25 -1.23 20.27
N CYS A 278 -40.20 -0.45 20.50
CA CYS A 278 -40.08 0.86 21.13
C CYS A 278 -38.61 1.35 21.07
N CYS A 279 -37.81 0.78 20.14
CA CYS A 279 -36.40 1.08 19.86
C CYS A 279 -35.37 0.55 20.87
N GLU A 280 -35.65 -0.56 21.56
CA GLU A 280 -34.72 -1.18 22.51
C GLU A 280 -34.29 -2.58 22.05
N VAL A 281 -32.99 -2.89 22.11
CA VAL A 281 -32.49 -4.26 21.92
C VAL A 281 -32.14 -4.85 23.28
N LYS A 282 -32.88 -5.88 23.70
CA LYS A 282 -32.60 -6.63 24.92
C LYS A 282 -31.91 -7.94 24.59
N CYS A 283 -30.73 -8.14 25.16
CA CYS A 283 -29.95 -9.37 25.01
C CYS A 283 -29.78 -10.06 26.37
N LYS A 284 -29.64 -11.38 26.35
CA LYS A 284 -29.19 -12.15 27.52
C LYS A 284 -27.66 -12.20 27.54
N LEU A 285 -27.07 -12.43 28.71
CA LEU A 285 -25.65 -12.76 28.84
C LEU A 285 -25.49 -14.27 28.84
N CYS A 286 -24.86 -14.82 27.80
CA CYS A 286 -24.52 -16.23 27.71
C CYS A 286 -23.06 -16.44 28.08
N LYS A 287 -22.78 -17.54 28.78
CA LYS A 287 -21.42 -18.07 28.92
C LYS A 287 -21.17 -19.04 27.78
N VAL A 288 -20.20 -18.72 26.93
CA VAL A 288 -19.82 -19.54 25.78
C VAL A 288 -18.40 -20.04 25.97
N LYS A 289 -18.19 -21.32 25.67
CA LYS A 289 -16.87 -21.95 25.68
C LYS A 289 -16.14 -21.55 24.41
N LYS A 290 -14.97 -20.93 24.58
CA LYS A 290 -14.10 -20.52 23.48
C LYS A 290 -12.75 -21.21 23.63
N ILE A 291 -12.31 -21.86 22.57
CA ILE A 291 -10.99 -22.46 22.48
C ILE A 291 -10.02 -21.40 21.94
N VAL A 292 -8.88 -21.22 22.61
CA VAL A 292 -7.85 -20.27 22.22
C VAL A 292 -6.52 -21.02 22.09
N HIS A 293 -5.86 -20.84 20.95
CA HIS A 293 -4.55 -21.41 20.66
C HIS A 293 -3.49 -20.31 20.74
N THR A 294 -2.40 -20.55 21.47
CA THR A 294 -1.32 -19.57 21.71
C THR A 294 0.04 -20.19 21.39
N CYS A 295 0.83 -19.52 20.56
CA CYS A 295 2.15 -20.00 20.15
C CYS A 295 3.14 -20.14 21.31
N LEU A 296 3.94 -21.20 21.26
CA LEU A 296 5.07 -21.48 22.16
C LEU A 296 6.39 -20.86 21.65
#